data_AF-A0A966WQ71-F1
#
_entry.id   AF-A0A966WQ71-F1
#
_cell.length_a   1.000
_cell.length_b   1.000
_cell.length_c   1.000
_cell.angle_alpha   90.00
_cell.angle_beta   90.00
_cell.angle_gamma   90.00
#
_symmetry.space_group_name_H-M   'P 1'
#
loop_
_entity.id
_entity.type
_entity.pdbx_description
1 polymer ?
#
loop_
_entity_poly.entity_id
_entity_poly.type
_entity_poly.pdbx_seq_one_letter_code
_entity_poly.pdbx_strand_id
1 'polypeptide(L)'
;MNAVKRLWNNELPGFGSVDAMNELIGALIMGLWNRLGQHQNRNAPFRLLRTEVPATRTGLSKLALMRRQEIDGFVEGLFDTQEVLELPERAHRALTALSEMRAICVAVVKLAEDETKPAAAHDIQTTLRNMREVTKTAEREIHAVVLACARARRQMLESLPANRPTLH
;
A
#
# COMPACT_ATOMS: atom_id res chain seq x y z
N MET A 1 8.12 -19.03 1.56
CA MET A 1 8.28 -19.19 0.09
C MET A 1 7.01 -18.81 -0.68
N ASN A 2 5.84 -19.36 -0.35
CA ASN A 2 4.60 -19.17 -1.14
C ASN A 2 4.14 -17.70 -1.25
N ALA A 3 4.24 -16.91 -0.18
CA ALA A 3 3.92 -15.48 -0.22
C ALA A 3 4.79 -14.70 -1.22
N VAL A 4 6.07 -15.09 -1.38
CA VAL A 4 7.01 -14.44 -2.32
C VAL A 4 6.72 -14.87 -3.76
N LYS A 5 6.36 -16.14 -4.01
CA LYS A 5 5.94 -16.60 -5.34
C LYS A 5 4.69 -15.89 -5.85
N ARG A 6 3.75 -15.56 -4.97
CA ARG A 6 2.53 -14.83 -5.32
C ARG A 6 2.81 -13.41 -5.82
N LEU A 7 3.91 -12.79 -5.43
CA LEU A 7 4.34 -11.49 -5.98
C LEU A 7 4.66 -11.58 -7.49
N TRP A 8 4.92 -12.79 -8.01
CA TRP A 8 5.19 -13.07 -9.42
C TRP A 8 4.21 -14.10 -9.99
N ASN A 9 2.90 -13.94 -9.78
CA ASN A 9 1.88 -14.81 -10.39
C ASN A 9 2.10 -16.33 -10.14
N ASN A 10 2.68 -16.68 -9.00
CA ASN A 10 3.07 -18.04 -8.61
C ASN A 10 4.28 -18.65 -9.36
N GLU A 11 4.89 -17.92 -10.29
CA GLU A 11 6.10 -18.33 -11.02
C GLU A 11 7.23 -17.33 -10.80
N LEU A 12 8.30 -17.76 -10.12
CA LEU A 12 9.47 -16.90 -9.95
C LEU A 12 10.14 -16.65 -11.30
N PRO A 13 10.66 -15.44 -11.55
CA PRO A 13 11.43 -15.17 -12.75
C PRO A 13 12.67 -16.09 -12.80
N GLY A 14 13.12 -16.42 -14.01
CA GLY A 14 14.36 -17.16 -14.19
C GLY A 14 15.55 -16.37 -13.63
N PHE A 15 16.27 -16.96 -12.68
CA PHE A 15 17.49 -16.36 -12.13
C PHE A 15 18.72 -16.93 -12.85
N GLY A 16 19.69 -16.06 -13.18
CA GLY A 16 20.94 -16.48 -13.81
C GLY A 16 21.88 -17.25 -12.88
N SER A 17 21.64 -17.23 -11.57
CA SER A 17 22.41 -17.99 -10.57
C SER A 17 21.64 -18.12 -9.25
N VAL A 18 22.08 -19.05 -8.40
CA VAL A 18 21.60 -19.17 -7.01
C VAL A 18 21.94 -17.91 -6.20
N ASP A 19 23.07 -17.25 -6.51
CA ASP A 19 23.47 -16.01 -5.85
C ASP A 19 22.51 -14.85 -6.17
N ALA A 20 22.09 -14.70 -7.43
CA ALA A 20 21.10 -13.70 -7.82
C ALA A 20 19.73 -13.93 -7.15
N MET A 21 19.35 -15.21 -6.97
CA MET A 21 18.16 -15.56 -6.21
C MET A 21 18.31 -15.23 -4.72
N ASN A 22 19.47 -15.53 -4.12
CA ASN A 22 19.76 -15.22 -2.72
C ASN A 22 19.80 -13.71 -2.45
N GLU A 23 20.33 -12.91 -3.38
CA GLU A 23 20.34 -11.46 -3.30
C GLU A 23 18.91 -10.89 -3.31
N LEU A 24 18.05 -11.38 -4.22
CA LEU A 24 16.65 -10.99 -4.26
C LEU A 24 15.91 -11.39 -2.97
N ILE A 25 16.10 -12.63 -2.51
CA ILE A 25 15.48 -13.13 -1.27
C ILE A 25 15.95 -12.31 -0.07
N GLY A 26 17.24 -12.00 0.01
CA GLY A 26 17.81 -11.12 1.03
C GLY A 26 17.18 -9.73 1.01
N ALA A 27 17.11 -9.10 -0.16
CA ALA A 27 16.50 -7.78 -0.33
C ALA A 27 15.00 -7.77 0.03
N LEU A 28 14.25 -8.80 -0.36
CA LEU A 28 12.81 -8.90 -0.12
C LEU A 28 12.47 -9.27 1.33
N ILE A 29 13.07 -10.33 1.87
CA ILE A 29 12.73 -10.82 3.22
C ILE A 29 13.38 -9.93 4.29
N MET A 30 14.68 -9.64 4.16
CA MET A 30 15.38 -8.84 5.19
C MET A 30 15.16 -7.33 4.99
N GLY A 31 14.99 -6.87 3.74
CA GLY A 31 14.83 -5.46 3.43
C GLY A 31 13.37 -5.00 3.46
N LEU A 32 12.52 -5.58 2.62
CA LEU A 32 11.13 -5.14 2.45
C LEU A 32 10.20 -5.64 3.57
N TRP A 33 10.27 -6.93 3.92
CA TRP A 33 9.38 -7.54 4.91
C TRP A 33 9.62 -7.00 6.32
N ASN A 34 10.88 -6.80 6.73
CA ASN A 34 11.21 -6.19 8.02
C ASN A 34 10.72 -4.74 8.10
N ARG A 35 10.83 -3.96 7.02
CA ARG A 35 10.26 -2.60 6.95
C ARG A 35 8.74 -2.61 7.01
N LEU A 36 8.07 -3.55 6.35
CA LEU A 36 6.61 -3.72 6.46
C LEU A 36 6.18 -4.08 7.90
N GLY A 37 6.95 -4.92 8.60
CA GLY A 37 6.73 -5.23 10.02
C GLY A 37 6.85 -4.01 10.93
N GLN A 38 7.77 -3.08 10.64
CA GLN A 38 7.92 -1.83 11.41
C GLN A 38 6.65 -0.98 11.39
N HIS A 39 5.85 -1.01 10.31
CA HIS A 39 4.62 -0.22 10.21
C HIS A 39 3.45 -0.75 11.05
N GLN A 40 3.61 -1.88 11.74
CA GLN A 40 2.71 -2.31 12.81
C GLN A 40 2.95 -1.55 14.12
N ASN A 41 4.07 -0.83 14.23
CA ASN A 41 4.35 0.06 15.35
C ASN A 41 3.64 1.41 15.13
N ARG A 42 2.83 1.82 16.10
CA ARG A 42 2.12 3.11 16.08
C ARG A 42 3.06 4.33 15.97
N ASN A 43 4.32 4.18 16.37
CA ASN A 43 5.32 5.24 16.32
C ASN A 43 6.09 5.28 14.99
N ALA A 44 5.84 4.34 14.08
CA ALA A 44 6.48 4.26 12.76
C ALA A 44 5.42 4.39 11.65
N PRO A 45 5.01 5.64 11.30
CA PRO A 45 3.94 5.86 10.34
C PRO A 45 4.27 5.25 8.98
N PHE A 46 3.25 4.71 8.32
CA PHE A 46 3.38 4.24 6.95
C PHE A 46 3.72 5.40 6.01
N ARG A 47 4.62 5.15 5.05
CA ARG A 47 5.02 6.15 4.05
C ARG A 47 4.95 5.55 2.65
N LEU A 48 4.29 6.26 1.75
CA LEU A 48 4.29 5.95 0.32
C LEU A 48 5.62 6.40 -0.31
N LEU A 49 5.90 5.92 -1.53
CA LEU A 49 7.14 6.23 -2.22
C LEU A 49 7.30 7.76 -2.36
N ARG A 50 8.50 8.27 -2.08
CA ARG A 50 8.83 9.68 -2.27
C ARG A 50 9.61 9.81 -3.57
N THR A 51 9.09 10.61 -4.48
CA THR A 51 9.72 10.87 -5.78
C THR A 51 9.56 12.35 -6.10
N GLU A 52 10.58 12.94 -6.72
CA GLU A 52 10.49 14.30 -7.24
C GLU A 52 9.59 14.32 -8.46
N VAL A 53 8.58 15.21 -8.45
CA VAL A 53 7.58 15.31 -9.51
C VAL A 53 7.64 16.70 -10.10
N PRO A 54 7.97 16.85 -11.40
CA PRO A 54 7.99 18.15 -12.06
C PRO A 54 6.58 18.74 -12.14
N ALA A 55 6.48 20.07 -12.10
CA ALA A 55 5.23 20.80 -12.18
C ALA A 55 4.65 20.86 -13.60
N THR A 56 4.48 19.70 -14.22
CA THR A 56 3.98 19.52 -15.59
C THR A 56 2.78 18.58 -15.59
N ARG A 57 2.01 18.58 -16.70
CA ARG A 57 0.92 17.62 -16.91
C ARG A 57 1.39 16.18 -16.76
N THR A 58 2.49 15.84 -17.42
CA THR A 58 3.08 14.49 -17.35
C THR A 58 3.51 14.14 -15.92
N GLY A 59 4.11 15.09 -15.19
CA GLY A 59 4.46 14.89 -13.78
C GLY A 59 3.24 14.62 -12.92
N LEU A 60 2.19 15.42 -13.09
CA LEU A 60 0.92 15.26 -12.37
C LEU A 60 0.24 13.91 -12.66
N SER A 61 0.13 13.52 -13.94
CA SER A 61 -0.42 12.20 -14.31
C SER A 61 0.39 11.07 -13.66
N LYS A 62 1.72 11.10 -13.80
CA LYS A 62 2.60 10.06 -13.23
C LYS A 62 2.46 9.94 -11.71
N LEU A 63 2.38 11.06 -10.99
CA LEU A 63 2.15 11.05 -9.54
C LEU A 63 0.80 10.43 -9.20
N ALA A 64 -0.28 10.87 -9.86
CA ALA A 64 -1.61 10.34 -9.59
C ALA A 64 -1.72 8.85 -9.92
N LEU A 65 -1.10 8.41 -11.01
CA LEU A 65 -1.03 7.01 -11.39
C LEU A 65 -0.29 6.18 -10.35
N MET A 66 0.88 6.64 -9.90
CA MET A 66 1.66 5.96 -8.85
C MET A 66 0.86 5.81 -7.56
N ARG A 67 0.21 6.89 -7.09
CA ARG A 67 -0.63 6.86 -5.88
C ARG A 67 -1.81 5.90 -6.03
N ARG A 68 -2.46 5.87 -7.19
CA ARG A 68 -3.52 4.90 -7.49
C ARG A 68 -3.00 3.48 -7.37
N GLN A 69 -1.87 3.17 -8.01
CA GLN A 69 -1.28 1.83 -8.03
C GLN A 69 -0.86 1.37 -6.63
N GLU A 70 -0.33 2.26 -5.80
CA GLU A 70 0.02 1.92 -4.42
C GLU A 70 -1.21 1.64 -3.55
N ILE A 71 -2.29 2.41 -3.72
CA ILE A 71 -3.55 2.15 -3.02
C ILE A 71 -4.14 0.82 -3.49
N ASP A 72 -4.16 0.57 -4.81
CA ASP A 72 -4.68 -0.67 -5.39
C ASP A 72 -3.88 -1.87 -4.89
N GLY A 73 -2.55 -1.82 -4.96
CA GLY A 73 -1.69 -2.88 -4.46
C GLY A 73 -1.81 -3.11 -2.95
N PHE A 74 -2.07 -2.06 -2.16
CA PHE A 74 -2.36 -2.22 -0.73
C PHE A 74 -3.68 -2.96 -0.49
N VAL A 75 -4.76 -2.58 -1.18
CA VAL A 75 -6.08 -3.20 -1.04
C VAL A 75 -6.06 -4.65 -1.54
N GLU A 76 -5.49 -4.90 -2.72
CA GLU A 76 -5.29 -6.25 -3.25
C GLU A 76 -4.47 -7.12 -2.29
N GLY A 77 -3.38 -6.58 -1.75
CA GLY A 77 -2.56 -7.28 -0.76
C GLY A 77 -3.26 -7.57 0.56
N LEU A 78 -4.24 -6.75 0.96
CA LEU A 78 -5.03 -6.95 2.18
C LEU A 78 -6.05 -8.09 2.02
N PHE A 79 -6.72 -8.16 0.87
CA PHE A 79 -7.72 -9.19 0.58
C PHE A 79 -7.07 -10.52 0.15
N ASP A 80 -5.85 -10.48 -0.42
CA ASP A 80 -5.13 -11.65 -0.98
C ASP A 80 -6.02 -12.43 -1.96
N THR A 81 -6.51 -13.61 -1.56
CA THR A 81 -7.41 -14.46 -2.38
C THR A 81 -8.85 -14.45 -1.89
N GLN A 82 -9.16 -13.65 -0.85
CA GLN A 82 -10.48 -13.62 -0.23
C GLN A 82 -11.34 -12.53 -0.87
N GLU A 83 -12.57 -12.88 -1.26
CA GLU A 83 -13.56 -11.91 -1.75
C GLU A 83 -14.21 -11.11 -0.62
N VAL A 84 -14.28 -11.70 0.58
CA VAL A 84 -14.87 -11.09 1.77
C VAL A 84 -13.90 -11.24 2.94
N LEU A 85 -13.63 -10.14 3.62
CA LEU A 85 -12.77 -10.10 4.79
C LEU A 85 -13.49 -9.38 5.93
N GLU A 86 -13.63 -10.07 7.06
CA GLU A 86 -14.13 -9.48 8.30
C GLU A 86 -13.08 -8.52 8.86
N LEU A 87 -13.40 -7.23 8.89
CA LEU A 87 -12.49 -6.17 9.28
C LEU A 87 -13.02 -5.40 10.48
N PRO A 88 -12.14 -4.98 11.42
CA PRO A 88 -12.52 -4.04 12.45
C PRO A 88 -13.12 -2.78 11.83
N GLU A 89 -14.13 -2.20 12.47
CA GLU A 89 -14.84 -1.01 11.96
C GLU A 89 -13.88 0.13 11.57
N ARG A 90 -12.81 0.32 12.34
CA ARG A 90 -11.77 1.32 12.04
C ARG A 90 -11.04 1.04 10.72
N ALA A 91 -10.74 -0.22 10.41
CA ALA A 91 -10.15 -0.61 9.13
C ALA A 91 -11.14 -0.41 7.98
N HIS A 92 -12.42 -0.78 8.20
CA HIS A 92 -13.47 -0.57 7.21
C HIS A 92 -13.61 0.91 6.81
N ARG A 93 -13.73 1.83 7.79
CA ARG A 93 -13.80 3.28 7.52
C ARG A 93 -12.58 3.81 6.77
N ALA A 94 -11.38 3.33 7.14
CA ALA A 94 -10.15 3.71 6.47
C ALA A 94 -10.11 3.20 5.01
N LEU A 95 -10.63 2.01 4.73
CA LEU A 95 -10.77 1.51 3.35
C LEU A 95 -11.76 2.32 2.53
N THR A 96 -12.87 2.77 3.11
CA THR A 96 -13.80 3.70 2.42
C THR A 96 -13.06 4.97 2.00
N ALA A 97 -12.31 5.59 2.91
CA ALA A 97 -11.53 6.79 2.59
C ALA A 97 -10.46 6.51 1.51
N LEU A 98 -9.80 5.35 1.55
CA LEU A 98 -8.85 4.94 0.50
C LEU A 98 -9.52 4.77 -0.87
N SER A 99 -10.77 4.29 -0.92
CA SER A 99 -11.52 4.19 -2.17
C SER A 99 -11.83 5.57 -2.78
N GLU A 100 -12.14 6.56 -1.96
CA GLU A 100 -12.35 7.95 -2.40
C GLU A 100 -11.04 8.56 -2.93
N MET A 101 -9.94 8.37 -2.20
CA MET A 101 -8.62 8.84 -2.64
C MET A 101 -8.18 8.19 -3.95
N ARG A 102 -8.45 6.89 -4.12
CA ARG A 102 -8.25 6.18 -5.38
C ARG A 102 -9.06 6.82 -6.51
N ALA A 103 -10.34 7.12 -6.28
CA ALA A 103 -11.20 7.76 -7.27
C ALA A 103 -10.67 9.14 -7.68
N ILE A 104 -10.19 9.93 -6.72
CA ILE A 104 -9.51 11.22 -6.99
C ILE A 104 -8.28 10.99 -7.88
N CYS A 105 -7.43 10.02 -7.56
CA CYS A 105 -6.25 9.72 -8.37
C CYS A 105 -6.63 9.33 -9.82
N VAL A 106 -7.65 8.50 -10.00
CA VAL A 106 -8.18 8.15 -11.33
C VAL A 106 -8.66 9.39 -12.09
N ALA A 107 -9.40 10.27 -11.43
CA ALA A 107 -9.88 11.51 -12.05
C ALA A 107 -8.73 12.44 -12.46
N VAL A 108 -7.70 12.57 -11.63
CA VAL A 108 -6.52 13.40 -11.91
C VAL A 108 -5.70 12.83 -13.08
N VAL A 109 -5.51 11.51 -13.16
CA VAL A 109 -4.86 10.87 -14.32
C VAL A 109 -5.61 11.23 -15.60
N LYS A 110 -6.93 10.97 -15.63
CA LYS A 110 -7.78 11.28 -16.78
C LYS A 110 -7.72 12.76 -17.18
N LEU A 111 -7.74 13.66 -16.20
CA LEU A 111 -7.68 15.11 -16.44
C LEU A 111 -6.32 15.54 -16.99
N ALA A 112 -5.22 15.01 -16.45
CA ALA A 112 -3.87 15.39 -16.84
C ALA A 112 -3.50 14.87 -18.24
N GLU A 113 -4.00 13.69 -18.62
CA GLU A 113 -3.81 13.05 -19.92
C GLU A 113 -4.71 13.61 -21.03
N ASP A 114 -5.76 14.36 -20.67
CA ASP A 114 -6.64 15.01 -21.63
C ASP A 114 -5.98 16.28 -22.20
N GLU A 115 -5.32 16.14 -23.34
CA GLU A 115 -4.65 17.23 -24.06
C GLU A 115 -5.62 18.29 -24.62
N THR A 116 -6.92 17.96 -24.74
CA THR A 116 -7.93 18.90 -25.26
C THR A 116 -8.31 19.97 -24.25
N LYS A 117 -8.07 19.72 -22.96
CA LYS A 117 -8.35 20.68 -21.89
C LYS A 117 -7.21 21.68 -21.78
N PRO A 118 -7.45 22.95 -21.46
CA PRO A 118 -6.39 23.86 -21.06
C PRO A 118 -5.84 23.45 -19.68
N ALA A 119 -4.54 23.66 -19.43
CA ALA A 119 -4.00 23.62 -18.06
C ALA A 119 -2.97 24.72 -17.91
N ALA A 120 -3.36 25.79 -17.23
CA ALA A 120 -2.41 26.82 -16.87
C ALA A 120 -1.43 26.27 -15.83
N ALA A 121 -0.20 26.79 -15.84
CA ALA A 121 0.85 26.33 -14.93
C ALA A 121 0.42 26.42 -13.45
N HIS A 122 -0.34 27.45 -13.07
CA HIS A 122 -0.82 27.64 -11.70
C HIS A 122 -1.85 26.57 -11.28
N ASP A 123 -2.71 26.11 -12.19
CA ASP A 123 -3.68 25.03 -11.94
C ASP A 123 -2.96 23.69 -11.72
N ILE A 124 -1.94 23.41 -12.52
CA ILE A 124 -1.10 22.21 -12.38
C ILE A 124 -0.39 22.21 -11.03
N GLN A 125 0.20 23.34 -10.64
CA GLN A 125 0.86 23.49 -9.34
C GLN A 125 -0.11 23.33 -8.17
N THR A 126 -1.31 23.89 -8.28
CA THR A 126 -2.36 23.75 -7.27
C THR A 126 -2.81 22.29 -7.14
N THR A 127 -3.04 21.62 -8.26
CA THR A 127 -3.44 20.21 -8.27
C THR A 127 -2.35 19.31 -7.71
N LEU A 128 -1.07 19.58 -8.00
CA LEU A 128 0.06 18.86 -7.40
C LEU A 128 0.12 19.04 -5.87
N ARG A 129 -0.19 20.23 -5.36
CA ARG A 129 -0.29 20.46 -3.91
C ARG A 129 -1.42 19.64 -3.30
N ASN A 130 -2.59 19.63 -3.95
CA ASN A 130 -3.72 18.82 -3.50
C ASN A 130 -3.38 17.32 -3.51
N MET A 131 -2.66 16.84 -4.52
CA MET A 131 -2.19 15.45 -4.59
C MET A 131 -1.21 15.10 -3.46
N ARG A 132 -0.41 16.05 -2.96
CA ARG A 132 0.43 15.84 -1.77
C ARG A 132 -0.40 15.70 -0.50
N GLU A 133 -1.51 16.43 -0.38
CA GLU A 133 -2.44 16.26 0.74
C GLU A 133 -3.19 14.93 0.65
N VAL A 134 -3.66 14.54 -0.54
CA VAL A 134 -4.22 13.19 -0.79
C VAL A 134 -3.23 12.10 -0.39
N THR A 135 -1.95 12.27 -0.73
CA THR A 135 -0.88 11.33 -0.34
C THR A 135 -0.77 11.18 1.18
N LYS A 136 -0.77 12.29 1.92
CA LYS A 136 -0.68 12.26 3.39
C LYS A 136 -1.89 11.57 4.02
N THR A 137 -3.08 11.83 3.47
CA THR A 137 -4.30 11.16 3.93
C THR A 137 -4.24 9.67 3.63
N ALA A 138 -3.79 9.25 2.44
CA ALA A 138 -3.64 7.85 2.08
C ALA A 138 -2.67 7.12 3.02
N GLU A 139 -1.51 7.73 3.31
CA GLU A 139 -0.55 7.21 4.29
C GLU A 139 -1.19 6.98 5.67
N ARG A 140 -1.98 7.95 6.14
CA ARG A 140 -2.68 7.86 7.43
C ARG A 140 -3.70 6.73 7.44
N GLU A 141 -4.50 6.59 6.40
CA GLU A 141 -5.54 5.57 6.34
C GLU A 141 -4.96 4.16 6.16
N ILE A 142 -3.92 3.99 5.32
CA ILE A 142 -3.17 2.73 5.23
C ILE A 142 -2.63 2.33 6.61
N HIS A 143 -2.01 3.27 7.33
CA HIS A 143 -1.50 3.00 8.67
C HIS A 143 -2.62 2.65 9.64
N ALA A 144 -3.80 3.28 9.54
CA ALA A 144 -4.96 2.97 10.37
C ALA A 144 -5.49 1.55 10.11
N VAL A 145 -5.55 1.11 8.86
CA VAL A 145 -5.90 -0.28 8.50
C VAL A 145 -4.91 -1.27 9.10
N VAL A 146 -3.60 -1.03 8.89
CA VAL A 146 -2.54 -1.91 9.40
C VAL A 146 -2.62 -2.06 10.92
N LEU A 147 -2.75 -0.96 11.67
CA LEU A 147 -2.83 -1.01 13.13
C LEU A 147 -4.11 -1.68 13.63
N ALA A 148 -5.25 -1.40 12.99
CA ALA A 148 -6.53 -2.00 13.37
C ALA A 148 -6.50 -3.53 13.18
N CYS A 149 -6.01 -3.99 12.03
CA CYS A 149 -5.89 -5.42 11.74
C CYS A 149 -4.86 -6.11 12.64
N ALA A 150 -3.71 -5.48 12.88
CA ALA A 150 -2.69 -6.01 13.79
C ALA A 150 -3.22 -6.15 15.23
N ARG A 151 -3.99 -5.18 15.70
CA ARG A 151 -4.64 -5.23 17.03
C ARG A 151 -5.68 -6.35 17.10
N ALA A 152 -6.55 -6.45 16.10
CA ALA A 152 -7.58 -7.50 16.06
C ALA A 152 -6.96 -8.90 16.05
N ARG A 153 -5.89 -9.11 15.26
CA ARG A 153 -5.13 -10.36 15.26
C ARG A 153 -4.54 -10.68 16.62
N ARG A 154 -3.97 -9.68 17.32
CA ARG A 154 -3.40 -9.88 18.66
C ARG A 154 -4.48 -10.29 19.66
N GLN A 155 -5.63 -9.61 19.66
CA GLN A 155 -6.74 -9.92 20.56
C GLN A 155 -7.30 -11.32 20.31
N MET A 156 -7.44 -11.73 19.05
CA MET A 156 -7.85 -13.09 18.68
C MET A 156 -6.85 -14.15 19.18
N LEU A 157 -5.54 -13.88 19.09
CA LEU A 157 -4.51 -14.80 19.58
C LEU A 157 -4.52 -14.88 21.12
N GLU A 158 -4.76 -13.77 21.81
CA GLU A 158 -4.89 -13.72 23.27
C GLU A 158 -6.14 -14.44 23.79
N SER A 159 -7.21 -14.53 22.99
CA SER A 159 -8.45 -15.23 23.35
C SER A 159 -8.44 -16.73 23.06
N LEU A 160 -7.39 -17.26 22.41
CA LEU A 160 -7.24 -18.69 22.21
C LEU A 160 -6.88 -19.36 23.54
N PRO A 161 -7.54 -20.47 23.94
CA PRO A 161 -7.21 -21.17 25.17
C PRO A 161 -5.76 -21.63 25.13
N ALA A 162 -4.99 -21.28 26.16
CA ALA A 162 -3.65 -21.80 26.33
C ALA A 162 -3.75 -23.30 26.59
N ASN A 163 -3.51 -24.12 25.56
CA ASN A 163 -3.21 -25.54 25.74
C ASN A 163 -1.86 -25.63 26.48
N ARG A 164 -1.90 -25.47 27.81
CA ARG A 164 -0.80 -25.87 28.67
C ARG A 164 -0.64 -27.37 28.48
N PRO A 165 0.54 -27.88 28.09
CA PRO A 165 0.77 -29.32 28.09
C PRO A 165 0.54 -29.81 29.52
N THR A 166 -0.45 -30.68 29.71
CA THR A 166 -0.56 -31.47 30.92
C THR A 166 0.66 -32.39 30.96
N LEU A 167 1.57 -32.10 31.89
CA LEU A 167 2.62 -33.04 32.26
C LEU A 167 1.93 -34.26 32.87
N HIS A 168 1.92 -35.36 32.12
CA HIS A 168 1.58 -36.69 32.63
C HIS A 168 2.83 -37.34 33.23
#